data_AF-A0A561TLI7-F1
#
_entry.id   AF-A0A561TLI7-F1
#
_cell.length_a   1.000
_cell.length_b   1.000
_cell.length_c   1.000
_cell.angle_alpha   90.00
_cell.angle_beta   90.00
_cell.angle_gamma   90.00
#
_symmetry.space_group_name_H-M   'P 1'
#
loop_
_entity.id
_entity.type
_entity.pdbx_description
1 polymer ?
#
loop_
_entity_poly.entity_id
_entity_poly.type
_entity_poly.pdbx_seq_one_letter_code
_entity_poly.pdbx_strand_id
1 'polypeptide(L)'
;MSSSTTTAAGRGSGPPVLCVLDRAYRGAVEAQFFHALYGLLDLHGQFRRVDVALRGAAVTLAVEEDVYRPSVRLGTMTLDTLPDYRGSVRDLVAEDFTVFVDRDAVTALGFAPDRLVAGTVLLDPAELALRWPEYDQVWFV
;
A
#
# COMPACT_ATOMS: atom_id res chain seq x y z
N MET A 1 -8.74 1.85 -43.78
CA MET A 1 -8.55 2.61 -42.53
C MET A 1 -9.03 1.73 -41.39
N SER A 2 -8.11 0.95 -40.81
CA SER A 2 -8.40 0.05 -39.70
C SER A 2 -8.38 0.86 -38.41
N SER A 3 -9.52 0.92 -37.72
CA SER A 3 -9.60 1.50 -36.39
C SER A 3 -9.21 0.43 -35.39
N SER A 4 -8.04 0.59 -34.79
CA SER A 4 -7.58 -0.25 -33.68
C SER A 4 -8.30 0.20 -32.42
N THR A 5 -9.28 -0.60 -31.99
CA THR A 5 -9.90 -0.46 -30.68
C THR A 5 -8.89 -0.95 -29.64
N THR A 6 -8.26 -0.02 -28.92
CA THR A 6 -7.49 -0.33 -27.71
C THR A 6 -8.46 -0.87 -26.67
N THR A 7 -8.49 -2.19 -26.51
CA THR A 7 -9.20 -2.86 -25.42
C THR A 7 -8.50 -2.49 -24.12
N ALA A 8 -9.14 -1.64 -23.31
CA ALA A 8 -8.75 -1.45 -21.92
C ALA A 8 -8.71 -2.83 -21.26
N ALA A 9 -7.56 -3.21 -20.70
CA ALA A 9 -7.39 -4.48 -20.01
C ALA A 9 -8.44 -4.58 -18.90
N GLY A 10 -9.44 -5.44 -19.10
CA GLY A 10 -10.50 -5.66 -18.14
C GLY A 10 -9.89 -6.23 -16.86
N ARG A 11 -10.24 -5.63 -15.71
CA ARG A 11 -10.00 -6.20 -14.37
C ARG A 11 -10.32 -7.70 -14.38
N GLY A 12 -9.52 -8.50 -13.67
CA GLY A 12 -9.67 -9.95 -13.62
C GLY A 12 -11.09 -10.38 -13.23
N SER A 13 -11.49 -11.62 -13.54
CA SER A 13 -12.81 -12.14 -13.16
C SER A 13 -12.87 -12.68 -11.72
N GLY A 14 -11.78 -12.57 -10.95
CA GLY A 14 -11.64 -13.13 -9.60
C GLY A 14 -12.45 -12.40 -8.51
N PRO A 15 -12.42 -12.88 -7.27
CA PRO A 15 -13.11 -12.21 -6.15
C PRO A 15 -12.51 -10.83 -5.85
N PRO A 16 -13.29 -9.87 -5.31
CA PRO A 16 -12.76 -8.68 -4.65
C PRO A 16 -12.06 -9.08 -3.34
N VAL A 17 -10.83 -8.60 -3.14
CA VAL A 17 -9.99 -8.93 -1.98
C VAL A 17 -9.59 -7.64 -1.25
N LEU A 18 -9.66 -7.66 0.08
CA LEU A 18 -9.06 -6.64 0.94
C LEU A 18 -7.82 -7.20 1.63
N CYS A 19 -6.68 -6.56 1.43
CA CYS A 19 -5.43 -6.90 2.11
C CYS A 19 -5.17 -5.92 3.26
N VAL A 20 -5.02 -6.43 4.48
CA VAL A 20 -4.79 -5.66 5.69
C VAL A 20 -3.34 -5.83 6.13
N LEU A 21 -2.62 -4.72 6.26
CA LEU A 21 -1.25 -4.67 6.77
C LEU A 21 -1.25 -3.92 8.10
N ASP A 22 -0.82 -4.59 9.17
CA ASP A 22 -0.68 -3.99 10.50
C ASP A 22 0.78 -3.64 10.85
N ARG A 23 1.75 -4.28 10.19
CA ARG A 23 3.17 -4.16 10.50
C ARG A 23 3.91 -3.30 9.48
N ALA A 24 4.71 -2.35 9.97
CA ALA A 24 5.70 -1.63 9.18
C ALA A 24 7.10 -2.16 9.50
N TYR A 25 7.65 -3.01 8.64
CA TYR A 25 9.04 -3.45 8.76
C TYR A 25 9.97 -2.38 8.16
N ARG A 26 10.34 -1.36 8.94
CA ARG A 26 11.46 -0.47 8.59
C ARG A 26 12.75 -1.01 9.19
N GLY A 27 13.70 -1.44 8.35
CA GLY A 27 15.09 -1.68 8.78
C GLY A 27 15.43 -3.10 9.26
N ALA A 28 14.54 -4.09 9.13
CA ALA A 28 14.96 -5.48 9.21
C ALA A 28 15.66 -5.86 7.90
N VAL A 29 16.98 -5.97 7.92
CA VAL A 29 17.81 -6.30 6.74
C VAL A 29 17.40 -7.66 6.15
N GLU A 30 16.85 -8.59 6.96
CA GLU A 30 16.39 -9.89 6.47
C GLU A 30 15.03 -9.84 5.72
N ALA A 31 14.20 -8.81 5.91
CA ALA A 31 12.87 -8.70 5.27
C ALA A 31 12.89 -7.93 3.93
N GLN A 32 14.08 -7.77 3.34
CA GLN A 32 14.30 -6.97 2.13
C GLN A 32 13.86 -7.63 0.82
N PHE A 33 13.55 -8.93 0.84
CA PHE A 33 13.28 -9.69 -0.39
C PHE A 33 11.81 -9.82 -0.75
N PHE A 34 10.90 -9.47 0.16
CA PHE A 34 9.46 -9.46 -0.11
C PHE A 34 8.75 -8.47 0.80
N HIS A 35 8.41 -7.30 0.27
CA HIS A 35 7.46 -6.43 0.95
C HIS A 35 6.06 -6.63 0.37
N ALA A 36 5.07 -6.78 1.25
CA ALA A 36 3.70 -7.13 0.88
C ALA A 36 3.12 -6.24 -0.23
N LEU A 37 3.43 -4.93 -0.24
CA LEU A 37 2.97 -4.00 -1.27
C LEU A 37 3.42 -4.39 -2.69
N TYR A 38 4.68 -4.83 -2.86
CA TYR A 38 5.18 -5.29 -4.16
C TYR A 38 4.54 -6.62 -4.57
N GLY A 39 4.38 -7.54 -3.61
CA GLY A 39 3.64 -8.78 -3.85
C GLY A 39 2.20 -8.54 -4.33
N LEU A 40 1.52 -7.51 -3.80
CA LEU A 40 0.18 -7.14 -4.24
C LEU A 40 0.16 -6.54 -5.65
N LEU A 41 1.16 -5.72 -6.00
CA LEU A 41 1.35 -5.22 -7.36
C LEU A 41 1.59 -6.35 -8.36
N ASP A 42 2.32 -7.41 -8.01
CA ASP A 42 2.54 -8.51 -8.96
C ASP A 42 1.33 -9.46 -9.10
N LEU A 43 0.45 -9.51 -8.09
CA LEU A 43 -0.66 -10.48 -8.03
C LEU A 43 -2.03 -9.93 -8.49
N HIS A 44 -2.19 -8.61 -8.63
CA HIS A 44 -3.52 -8.00 -8.85
C HIS A 44 -4.20 -8.39 -10.16
N GLY A 45 -3.45 -8.75 -11.20
CA GLY A 45 -4.01 -9.21 -12.48
C GLY A 45 -4.86 -10.49 -12.37
N GLN A 46 -4.79 -11.21 -11.24
CA GLN A 46 -5.58 -12.42 -10.97
C GLN A 46 -6.93 -12.14 -10.31
N PHE A 47 -7.16 -10.90 -9.83
CA PHE A 47 -8.35 -10.52 -9.07
C PHE A 47 -9.16 -9.46 -9.82
N ARG A 48 -10.46 -9.38 -9.50
CA ARG A 48 -11.32 -8.31 -10.02
C ARG A 48 -11.04 -6.97 -9.35
N ARG A 49 -10.63 -7.01 -8.08
CA ARG A 49 -10.33 -5.83 -7.26
C ARG A 49 -9.45 -6.29 -6.12
N VAL A 50 -8.36 -5.58 -5.88
CA VAL A 50 -7.55 -5.71 -4.69
C VAL A 50 -7.47 -4.33 -4.06
N ASP A 51 -7.89 -4.20 -2.82
CA ASP A 51 -7.70 -2.98 -2.04
C ASP A 51 -6.80 -3.26 -0.85
N VAL A 52 -6.16 -2.20 -0.33
CA VAL A 52 -5.20 -2.28 0.75
C VAL A 52 -5.67 -1.45 1.93
N ALA A 53 -5.62 -1.99 3.13
CA ALA A 53 -5.81 -1.26 4.37
C ALA A 53 -4.51 -1.24 5.18
N LEU A 54 -3.96 -0.05 5.37
CA LEU A 54 -2.82 0.21 6.24
C LEU A 54 -3.31 0.59 7.62
N ARG A 55 -2.94 -0.20 8.63
CA ARG A 55 -3.34 -0.04 10.02
C ARG A 55 -2.15 0.01 10.95
N GLY A 56 -2.34 0.59 12.14
CA GLY A 56 -1.30 0.64 13.16
C GLY A 56 0.00 1.25 12.64
N ALA A 57 1.13 0.53 12.77
CA ALA A 57 2.42 1.03 12.29
C ALA A 57 2.52 1.11 10.75
N ALA A 58 1.72 0.31 10.02
CA ALA A 58 1.76 0.26 8.56
C ALA A 58 1.32 1.57 7.89
N VAL A 59 0.60 2.45 8.59
CA VAL A 59 0.25 3.79 8.04
C VAL A 59 1.48 4.60 7.67
N THR A 60 2.62 4.35 8.33
CA THR A 60 3.90 5.01 8.02
C THR A 60 4.43 4.74 6.61
N LEU A 61 3.91 3.71 5.93
CA LEU A 61 4.26 3.38 4.54
C LEU A 61 3.64 4.38 3.55
N ALA A 62 2.54 5.04 3.93
CA ALA A 62 1.79 6.00 3.12
C ALA A 62 1.98 7.46 3.54
N VAL A 63 2.89 7.77 4.46
CA VAL A 63 3.18 9.15 4.90
C VAL A 63 4.41 9.69 4.18
N GLU A 64 4.27 10.77 3.41
CA GLU A 64 5.35 11.47 2.71
C GLU A 64 6.41 12.05 3.66
N GLU A 65 7.69 11.89 3.30
CA GLU A 65 8.84 12.49 3.98
C GLU A 65 9.50 13.50 3.02
N ASP A 66 9.85 14.68 3.52
CA ASP A 66 10.47 15.75 2.69
C ASP A 66 11.86 15.37 2.16
N VAL A 67 12.50 14.39 2.79
CA VAL A 67 13.79 13.85 2.34
C VAL A 67 13.75 12.33 2.45
N TYR A 68 13.42 11.67 1.34
CA TYR A 68 13.60 10.22 1.23
C TYR A 68 15.10 9.90 1.31
N ARG A 69 15.55 9.33 2.44
CA ARG A 69 16.90 8.77 2.58
C ARG A 69 16.80 7.27 2.82
N PRO A 70 16.87 6.43 1.78
CA PRO A 70 16.96 4.99 1.95
C PRO A 70 18.37 4.57 2.43
N SER A 71 19.17 5.49 2.97
CA SER A 71 20.52 5.23 3.43
C SER A 71 20.53 5.02 4.95
N VAL A 72 20.58 3.77 5.41
CA VAL A 72 20.94 3.48 6.81
C VAL A 72 22.44 3.26 6.88
N ARG A 73 23.11 3.92 7.83
CA ARG A 73 24.52 3.65 8.11
C ARG A 73 24.64 2.55 9.16
N LEU A 74 25.20 1.41 8.76
CA LEU A 74 25.57 0.30 9.64
C LEU A 74 27.09 0.36 9.86
N GLY A 75 27.51 1.10 10.89
CA GLY A 75 28.93 1.39 11.13
C GLY A 75 29.56 2.21 9.99
N THR A 76 30.42 1.57 9.19
CA THR A 76 31.07 2.14 8.00
C THR A 76 30.32 1.84 6.70
N MET A 77 29.37 0.89 6.71
CA MET A 77 28.57 0.53 5.53
C MET A 77 27.38 1.48 5.38
N THR A 78 27.17 1.98 4.16
CA THR A 78 25.93 2.67 3.79
C THR A 78 25.06 1.67 3.04
N LEU A 79 23.87 1.41 3.55
CA LEU A 79 22.86 0.58 2.92
C LEU A 79 21.86 1.52 2.26
N ASP A 80 21.96 1.71 0.95
CA ASP A 80 21.11 2.59 0.11
C ASP A 80 20.08 1.81 -0.73
N THR A 81 20.04 0.48 -0.59
CA THR A 81 19.14 -0.43 -1.29
C THR A 81 17.82 -0.68 -0.56
N LEU A 82 17.43 0.21 0.38
CA LEU A 82 16.18 0.03 1.11
C LEU A 82 14.96 0.23 0.19
N PRO A 83 13.89 -0.58 0.33
CA PRO A 83 12.69 -0.43 -0.47
C PRO A 83 12.05 0.96 -0.38
N ASP A 84 11.58 1.48 -1.51
CA ASP A 84 10.71 2.66 -1.53
C ASP A 84 9.25 2.27 -1.33
N TYR A 85 8.87 2.15 -0.06
CA TYR A 85 7.49 1.84 0.31
C TYR A 85 6.49 2.90 -0.18
N ARG A 86 6.89 4.16 -0.29
CA ARG A 86 6.01 5.24 -0.73
C ARG A 86 5.83 5.22 -2.23
N GLY A 87 6.92 4.97 -2.97
CA GLY A 87 6.88 4.61 -4.38
C GLY A 87 5.89 3.48 -4.61
N SER A 88 5.99 2.41 -3.81
CA SER A 88 5.06 1.27 -3.90
C SER A 88 3.60 1.64 -3.62
N VAL A 89 3.31 2.52 -2.65
CA VAL A 89 1.94 3.02 -2.41
C VAL A 89 1.45 3.86 -3.58
N ARG A 90 2.31 4.71 -4.17
CA ARG A 90 1.95 5.50 -5.37
C ARG A 90 1.66 4.59 -6.56
N ASP A 91 2.46 3.55 -6.74
CA ASP A 91 2.26 2.57 -7.81
C ASP A 91 0.93 1.82 -7.63
N LEU A 92 0.59 1.41 -6.40
CA LEU A 92 -0.72 0.80 -6.11
C LEU A 92 -1.88 1.75 -6.44
N VAL A 93 -1.79 3.02 -6.04
CA VAL A 93 -2.81 4.02 -6.36
C VAL A 93 -2.91 4.25 -7.88
N ALA A 94 -1.77 4.24 -8.59
CA ALA A 94 -1.73 4.39 -10.05
C ALA A 94 -2.36 3.20 -10.78
N GLU A 95 -2.31 2.00 -10.20
CA GLU A 95 -2.95 0.77 -10.68
C GLU A 95 -4.40 0.60 -10.16
N ASP A 96 -5.06 1.69 -9.78
CA ASP A 96 -6.46 1.75 -9.33
C ASP A 96 -6.79 0.96 -8.05
N PHE A 97 -5.80 0.66 -7.21
CA PHE A 97 -6.08 0.12 -5.88
C PHE A 97 -6.64 1.23 -4.98
N THR A 98 -7.65 0.90 -4.18
CA THR A 98 -8.01 1.77 -3.05
C THR A 98 -7.07 1.47 -1.88
N VAL A 99 -6.26 2.45 -1.49
CA VAL A 99 -5.38 2.35 -0.32
C VAL A 99 -6.02 3.11 0.85
N PHE A 100 -6.65 2.37 1.76
CA PHE A 100 -7.20 2.89 3.01
C PHE A 100 -6.10 3.08 4.04
N VAL A 101 -6.12 4.22 4.73
CA VAL A 101 -5.19 4.55 5.81
C VAL A 101 -5.99 4.81 7.07
N ASP A 102 -5.64 4.12 8.14
CA ASP A 102 -6.26 4.27 9.46
C ASP A 102 -6.00 5.67 10.07
N ARG A 103 -7.07 6.46 10.25
CA ARG A 103 -7.02 7.81 10.82
C ARG A 103 -6.50 7.85 12.25
N ASP A 104 -6.93 6.91 13.09
CA ASP A 104 -6.56 6.89 14.50
C ASP A 104 -5.06 6.62 14.63
N ALA A 105 -4.54 5.71 13.82
CA ALA A 105 -3.12 5.40 13.77
C ALA A 105 -2.27 6.58 13.24
N VAL A 106 -2.73 7.25 12.18
CA VAL A 106 -2.08 8.47 11.65
C VAL A 106 -1.98 9.54 12.74
N THR A 107 -3.07 9.78 13.45
CA THR A 107 -3.14 10.76 14.54
C THR A 107 -2.27 10.37 15.72
N ALA A 108 -2.33 9.11 16.16
CA ALA A 108 -1.57 8.59 17.29
C ALA A 108 -0.05 8.63 17.06
N LEU A 109 0.39 8.47 15.80
CA LEU A 109 1.80 8.58 15.41
C LEU A 109 2.24 10.03 15.12
N GLY A 110 1.34 11.01 15.24
CA GLY A 110 1.64 12.43 15.11
C GLY A 110 1.80 12.92 13.67
N PHE A 111 1.27 12.19 12.68
CA PHE A 111 1.31 12.62 11.29
C PHE A 111 0.10 13.48 10.93
N ALA A 112 0.33 14.49 10.10
CA ALA A 112 -0.75 15.30 9.56
C ALA A 112 -1.37 14.63 8.32
N PRO A 113 -2.71 14.58 8.18
CA PRO A 113 -3.39 13.95 7.04
C PRO A 113 -2.95 14.43 5.64
N ASP A 114 -2.54 15.69 5.52
CA ASP A 114 -2.05 16.30 4.27
C ASP A 114 -0.66 15.77 3.86
N ARG A 115 0.03 15.06 4.75
CA ARG A 115 1.28 14.35 4.47
C ARG A 115 1.06 12.97 3.86
N LEU A 116 -0.19 12.51 3.70
CA LEU A 116 -0.43 11.21 3.09
C LEU A 116 -0.17 11.24 1.58
N VAL A 117 0.29 10.11 1.05
CA VAL A 117 0.44 9.92 -0.39
C VAL A 117 -0.88 10.25 -1.09
N ALA A 118 -0.80 11.09 -2.13
CA ALA A 118 -1.98 11.51 -2.88
C ALA A 118 -2.74 10.31 -3.46
N GLY A 119 -4.08 10.34 -3.38
CA GLY A 119 -4.96 9.26 -3.81
C GLY A 119 -5.22 8.17 -2.77
N THR A 120 -4.54 8.21 -1.61
CA THR A 120 -4.92 7.38 -0.46
C THR A 120 -6.21 7.89 0.19
N VAL A 121 -6.94 6.99 0.84
CA VAL A 121 -8.21 7.28 1.51
C VAL A 121 -8.02 7.18 3.02
N LEU A 122 -7.99 8.32 3.70
CA LEU A 122 -7.97 8.37 5.16
C LEU A 122 -9.36 8.02 5.71
N LEU A 123 -9.41 7.01 6.57
CA LEU A 123 -10.66 6.38 6.99
C LEU A 123 -10.61 5.97 8.46
N ASP A 124 -11.77 6.02 9.14
CA ASP A 124 -11.85 5.55 10.52
C ASP A 124 -11.91 4.00 10.56
N PRO A 125 -11.31 3.33 11.57
CA PRO A 125 -11.33 1.86 11.65
C PRO A 125 -12.74 1.26 11.61
N ALA A 126 -13.72 1.95 12.20
CA ALA A 126 -15.12 1.53 12.19
C ALA A 126 -15.74 1.59 10.78
N GLU A 127 -15.39 2.61 9.98
CA GLU A 127 -15.81 2.72 8.59
C GLU A 127 -15.20 1.60 7.73
N LEU A 128 -13.97 1.16 8.04
CA LEU A 128 -13.32 0.07 7.32
C LEU A 128 -14.04 -1.26 7.61
N ALA A 129 -14.40 -1.49 8.87
CA ALA A 129 -15.13 -2.69 9.28
C ALA A 129 -16.49 -2.81 8.58
N LEU A 130 -17.19 -1.68 8.37
CA LEU A 130 -18.47 -1.65 7.64
C LEU A 130 -18.33 -2.05 6.16
N ARG A 131 -17.14 -1.91 5.58
CA ARG A 131 -16.85 -2.26 4.17
C ARG A 131 -16.41 -3.71 3.99
N TRP A 132 -16.09 -4.45 5.06
CA TRP A 132 -15.66 -5.85 4.95
C TRP A 132 -16.63 -6.74 4.14
N PRO A 133 -17.96 -6.59 4.25
CA PRO A 133 -18.91 -7.36 3.44
C PRO A 133 -18.86 -7.07 1.93
N GLU A 134 -18.17 -6.01 1.48
CA GLU A 134 -17.96 -5.73 0.04
C GLU A 134 -16.89 -6.62 -0.59
N TYR A 135 -16.10 -7.32 0.22
CA TYR A 135 -15.03 -8.20 -0.21
C TYR A 135 -15.38 -9.65 0.03
N ASP A 136 -15.07 -10.51 -0.94
CA ASP A 136 -15.25 -11.94 -0.80
C ASP A 136 -14.15 -12.54 0.08
N GLN A 137 -13.00 -11.87 0.20
CA GLN A 137 -11.87 -12.30 1.01
C GLN A 137 -11.20 -11.11 1.71
N VAL A 138 -10.78 -11.33 2.96
CA VAL A 138 -9.96 -10.41 3.75
C VAL A 138 -8.70 -11.14 4.18
N TRP A 139 -7.53 -10.63 3.79
CA TRP A 139 -6.23 -11.23 4.09
C TRP A 139 -5.44 -10.34 5.03
N PHE A 140 -4.92 -10.91 6.11
CA PHE A 140 -3.96 -10.25 6.99
C PHE A 140 -2.55 -10.66 6.55
N VAL A 141 -1.76 -9.70 6.10
CA VAL A 141 -0.45 -9.91 5.45
C VAL A 141 0.67 -9.34 6.32
#